data_AF-R4LMY6-F1
#
_entry.id   AF-R4LMY6-F1
#
_cell.length_a   1.000
_cell.length_b   1.000
_cell.length_c   1.000
_cell.angle_alpha   90.00
_cell.angle_beta   90.00
_cell.angle_gamma   90.00
#
_symmetry.space_group_name_H-M   'P 1'
#
loop_
_entity.id
_entity.type
_entity.pdbx_description
1 polymer ?
#
loop_
_entity_poly.entity_id
_entity_poly.type
_entity_poly.pdbx_seq_one_letter_code
_entity_poly.pdbx_strand_id
1 'polypeptide(L)'
;MTEEPPAHAAFVAFTLAAATDRRVLGRMLRLLTDDVARLTRGEPALGDTDATLAVLPARLTVTFGFGPGLYRAAGLPSPVADLPAFAIDRLEKRWSGGDLMLQICADDPLTVAHAQRMLIKDARPFAAVRWVQQGFRRSPGLEAPGRTQRNVLGQLDGTANPRGAELDTAVWNPDGSTTLVLRRIRAEIEKWDLLSTGDKENAVGRRLDSGAPLSGSTEFDEPDFTVLDEAGLPNMPDFSHVTRARVTDPAKKILRRPYNYDGVPDALGRPDAGLIFAAYQRDTASQYVPIQQRLAERDLLNQWITPIGSAVFAIPPGCPEGGWIGEQLLS
;
A
#
# COMPACT_ATOMS: atom_id res chain seq x y z
N MET A 1 -0.90 -11.92 0.93
CA MET A 1 -0.09 -10.69 1.06
C MET A 1 1.42 -10.94 0.98
N THR A 2 1.91 -12.18 1.15
CA THR A 2 3.35 -12.54 1.15
C THR A 2 3.96 -12.81 -0.23
N GLU A 3 3.14 -13.05 -1.26
CA GLU A 3 3.61 -13.26 -2.63
C GLU A 3 3.95 -11.96 -3.37
N GLU A 4 4.68 -12.10 -4.49
CA GLU A 4 4.98 -11.00 -5.40
C GLU A 4 3.68 -10.27 -5.83
N PRO A 5 3.66 -8.93 -5.77
CA PRO A 5 2.43 -8.18 -6.03
C PRO A 5 1.97 -8.29 -7.48
N PRO A 6 0.68 -8.59 -7.75
CA PRO A 6 0.14 -8.58 -9.11
C PRO A 6 0.28 -7.21 -9.77
N ALA A 7 0.20 -7.17 -11.11
CA ALA A 7 0.46 -6.00 -11.92
C ALA A 7 -0.49 -4.81 -11.67
N HIS A 8 -1.73 -5.06 -11.25
CA HIS A 8 -2.75 -4.03 -11.05
C HIS A 8 -3.37 -4.11 -9.66
N ALA A 9 -3.76 -2.94 -9.14
CA ALA A 9 -4.53 -2.85 -7.91
C ALA A 9 -5.58 -1.74 -7.93
N ALA A 10 -6.67 -1.95 -7.21
CA ALA A 10 -7.60 -0.93 -6.79
C ALA A 10 -7.80 -1.01 -5.28
N PHE A 11 -7.57 0.10 -4.59
CA PHE A 11 -7.91 0.27 -3.18
C PHE A 11 -9.23 1.04 -3.11
N VAL A 12 -10.29 0.39 -2.64
CA VAL A 12 -11.63 0.96 -2.56
C VAL A 12 -12.00 1.13 -1.10
N ALA A 13 -12.11 2.38 -0.64
CA ALA A 13 -12.60 2.65 0.71
C ALA A 13 -14.06 3.04 0.69
N PHE A 14 -14.74 2.68 1.77
CA PHE A 14 -16.14 2.92 1.99
C PHE A 14 -16.36 3.72 3.28
N THR A 15 -17.41 4.54 3.29
CA THR A 15 -18.01 5.09 4.50
C THR A 15 -19.32 4.37 4.74
N LEU A 16 -19.49 3.79 5.94
CA LEU A 16 -20.68 3.03 6.30
C LEU A 16 -21.90 3.94 6.36
N ALA A 17 -23.06 3.41 5.94
CA ALA A 17 -24.32 4.09 6.14
C ALA A 17 -24.63 4.22 7.63
N ALA A 18 -25.34 5.27 8.03
CA ALA A 18 -25.63 5.57 9.44
C ALA A 18 -26.37 4.43 10.17
N ALA A 19 -27.17 3.63 9.43
CA ALA A 19 -27.93 2.51 9.98
C ALA A 19 -27.15 1.18 10.04
N THR A 20 -25.87 1.17 9.63
CA THR A 20 -25.05 -0.04 9.59
C THR A 20 -24.50 -0.36 10.98
N ASP A 21 -25.25 -1.17 11.74
CA ASP A 21 -24.85 -1.74 13.03
C ASP A 21 -24.03 -3.04 12.88
N ARG A 22 -23.58 -3.62 14.00
CA ARG A 22 -22.85 -4.91 14.04
C ARG A 22 -23.53 -6.03 13.24
N ARG A 23 -24.86 -6.15 13.33
CA ARG A 23 -25.62 -7.20 12.63
C ARG A 23 -25.63 -6.95 11.12
N VAL A 24 -25.78 -5.71 10.71
CA VAL A 24 -25.74 -5.29 9.31
C VAL A 24 -24.34 -5.49 8.73
N LEU A 25 -23.28 -5.13 9.47
CA LEU A 25 -21.89 -5.40 9.11
C LEU A 25 -21.65 -6.88 8.84
N GLY A 26 -22.11 -7.76 9.74
CA GLY A 26 -21.98 -9.20 9.54
C GLY A 26 -22.68 -9.71 8.28
N ARG A 27 -23.80 -9.10 7.85
CA ARG A 27 -24.44 -9.47 6.57
C ARG A 27 -23.61 -9.00 5.37
N MET A 28 -23.15 -7.76 5.40
CA MET A 28 -22.31 -7.19 4.34
C MET A 28 -21.02 -7.99 4.15
N LEU A 29 -20.31 -8.32 5.23
CA LEU A 29 -19.03 -9.03 5.12
C LEU A 29 -19.19 -10.48 4.67
N ARG A 30 -20.29 -11.16 5.00
CA ARG A 30 -20.62 -12.49 4.43
C ARG A 30 -20.85 -12.40 2.93
N LEU A 31 -21.63 -11.42 2.48
CA LEU A 31 -21.90 -11.21 1.06
C LEU A 31 -20.61 -10.95 0.28
N LEU A 32 -19.82 -9.97 0.73
CA LEU A 32 -18.54 -9.65 0.10
C LEU A 32 -17.55 -10.82 0.16
N THR A 33 -17.56 -11.63 1.21
CA THR A 33 -16.69 -12.81 1.28
C THR A 33 -17.08 -13.87 0.26
N ASP A 34 -18.38 -14.14 0.06
CA ASP A 34 -18.84 -15.10 -0.97
C ASP A 34 -18.45 -14.63 -2.38
N ASP A 35 -18.66 -13.35 -2.68
CA ASP A 35 -18.24 -12.74 -3.95
C ASP A 35 -16.74 -12.92 -4.18
N VAL A 36 -15.92 -12.55 -3.19
CA VAL A 36 -14.47 -12.71 -3.28
C VAL A 36 -14.07 -14.18 -3.48
N ALA A 37 -14.67 -15.10 -2.73
CA ALA A 37 -14.35 -16.52 -2.84
C ALA A 37 -14.64 -17.07 -4.24
N ARG A 38 -15.74 -16.65 -4.88
CA ARG A 38 -16.08 -17.05 -6.25
C ARG A 38 -15.14 -16.41 -7.28
N LEU A 39 -15.03 -15.09 -7.24
CA LEU A 39 -14.28 -14.33 -8.25
C LEU A 39 -12.80 -14.73 -8.28
N THR A 40 -12.19 -14.99 -7.12
CA THR A 40 -10.80 -15.44 -7.04
C THR A 40 -10.55 -16.83 -7.65
N ARG A 41 -11.59 -17.65 -7.80
CA ARG A 41 -11.53 -18.96 -8.48
C ARG A 41 -11.96 -18.92 -9.95
N GLY A 42 -12.27 -17.75 -10.47
CA GLY A 42 -12.80 -17.61 -11.82
C GLY A 42 -14.29 -17.94 -11.94
N GLU A 43 -15.01 -17.92 -10.82
CA GLU A 43 -16.44 -18.18 -10.76
C GLU A 43 -17.21 -16.86 -10.66
N PRO A 44 -18.34 -16.70 -11.36
CA PRO A 44 -19.19 -15.51 -11.23
C PRO A 44 -19.75 -15.38 -9.80
N ALA A 45 -19.78 -14.14 -9.30
CA ALA A 45 -20.49 -13.79 -8.07
C ALA A 45 -22.01 -13.97 -8.23
N LEU A 46 -22.74 -14.06 -7.11
CA LEU A 46 -24.19 -14.22 -7.16
C LEU A 46 -24.84 -12.96 -7.76
N GLY A 47 -25.70 -13.15 -8.77
CA GLY A 47 -26.34 -12.04 -9.47
C GLY A 47 -25.38 -11.22 -10.34
N ASP A 48 -24.21 -11.75 -10.69
CA ASP A 48 -23.34 -11.17 -11.71
C ASP A 48 -23.96 -11.29 -13.11
N THR A 49 -24.32 -10.15 -13.70
CA THR A 49 -24.95 -10.09 -15.02
C THR A 49 -23.94 -10.16 -16.18
N ASP A 50 -22.64 -10.04 -15.89
CA ASP A 50 -21.57 -10.14 -16.88
C ASP A 50 -20.59 -11.26 -16.49
N ALA A 51 -21.14 -12.43 -16.19
CA ALA A 51 -20.43 -13.61 -15.71
C ALA A 51 -19.20 -14.03 -16.55
N THR A 52 -19.17 -13.67 -17.84
CA THR A 52 -18.04 -13.95 -18.73
C THR A 52 -16.76 -13.20 -18.33
N LEU A 53 -16.88 -12.09 -17.59
CA LEU A 53 -15.73 -11.33 -17.08
C LEU A 53 -15.06 -11.99 -15.87
N ALA A 54 -15.75 -12.92 -15.19
CA ALA A 54 -15.21 -13.60 -14.01
C ALA A 54 -14.22 -14.72 -14.37
N VAL A 55 -14.32 -15.31 -15.57
CA VAL A 55 -13.71 -16.62 -15.89
C VAL A 55 -12.17 -16.62 -15.92
N LEU A 56 -11.54 -15.46 -16.03
CA LEU A 56 -10.09 -15.29 -15.99
C LEU A 56 -9.68 -14.59 -14.68
N PRO A 57 -9.38 -15.35 -13.61
CA PRO A 57 -9.10 -14.77 -12.30
C PRO A 57 -7.76 -14.02 -12.24
N ALA A 58 -6.81 -14.28 -13.15
CA ALA A 58 -5.56 -13.50 -13.26
C ALA A 58 -4.86 -13.22 -11.90
N ARG A 59 -4.74 -14.23 -11.03
CA ARG A 59 -4.18 -14.09 -9.65
C ARG A 59 -4.93 -13.06 -8.79
N LEU A 60 -6.24 -12.92 -8.98
CA LEU A 60 -7.10 -12.02 -8.23
C LEU A 60 -7.03 -12.35 -6.74
N THR A 61 -6.76 -11.31 -5.96
CA THR A 61 -6.83 -11.35 -4.50
C THR A 61 -7.62 -10.14 -4.02
N VAL A 62 -8.38 -10.31 -2.94
CA VAL A 62 -9.08 -9.21 -2.26
C VAL A 62 -8.75 -9.25 -0.78
N THR A 63 -8.21 -8.15 -0.25
CA THR A 63 -7.86 -8.00 1.16
C THR A 63 -8.80 -6.98 1.82
N PHE A 64 -9.39 -7.35 2.95
CA PHE A 64 -10.28 -6.50 3.73
C PHE A 64 -9.48 -5.73 4.78
N GLY A 65 -9.72 -4.43 4.90
CA GLY A 65 -9.16 -3.58 5.94
C GLY A 65 -10.26 -2.85 6.70
N PHE A 66 -10.22 -2.90 8.02
CA PHE A 66 -11.20 -2.31 8.92
C PHE A 66 -10.63 -1.03 9.53
N GLY A 67 -11.24 0.11 9.21
CA GLY A 67 -10.87 1.40 9.76
C GLY A 67 -11.62 1.68 11.07
N PRO A 68 -11.28 2.78 11.77
CA PRO A 68 -11.88 3.10 13.07
C PRO A 68 -13.42 3.17 13.07
N GLY A 69 -14.03 3.58 11.95
CA GLY A 69 -15.48 3.66 11.82
C GLY A 69 -16.20 2.30 11.81
N LEU A 70 -15.58 1.24 11.27
CA LEU A 70 -16.19 -0.10 11.32
C LEU A 70 -16.23 -0.64 12.74
N TYR A 71 -15.16 -0.48 13.52
CA TYR A 71 -15.13 -0.86 14.93
C TYR A 71 -16.17 -0.09 15.74
N ARG A 72 -16.32 1.22 15.47
CA ARG A 72 -17.35 2.06 16.10
C ARG A 72 -18.77 1.55 15.78
N ALA A 73 -19.06 1.22 14.53
CA ALA A 73 -20.33 0.66 14.10
C ALA A 73 -20.61 -0.74 14.71
N ALA A 74 -19.56 -1.51 14.97
CA ALA A 74 -19.64 -2.80 15.66
C ALA A 74 -19.80 -2.68 17.19
N GLY A 75 -19.63 -1.48 17.76
CA GLY A 75 -19.60 -1.27 19.21
C GLY A 75 -18.33 -1.79 19.88
N LEU A 76 -17.20 -1.78 19.18
CA LEU A 76 -15.92 -2.33 19.62
C LEU A 76 -14.82 -1.26 19.65
N PRO A 77 -13.79 -1.41 20.51
CA PRO A 77 -12.61 -0.56 20.45
C PRO A 77 -11.83 -0.82 19.16
N SER A 78 -11.32 0.24 18.52
CA SER A 78 -10.49 0.09 17.33
C SER A 78 -9.03 -0.15 17.73
N PRO A 79 -8.34 -1.15 17.15
CA PRO A 79 -6.91 -1.35 17.33
C PRO A 79 -6.06 -0.41 16.46
N VAL A 80 -6.68 0.40 15.62
CA VAL A 80 -6.01 1.35 14.73
C VAL A 80 -6.58 2.75 14.92
N ALA A 81 -5.75 3.74 14.64
CA ALA A 81 -6.12 5.16 14.64
C ALA A 81 -5.49 5.85 13.43
N ASP A 82 -5.98 7.04 13.11
CA ASP A 82 -5.33 7.89 12.12
C ASP A 82 -3.90 8.21 12.56
N LEU A 83 -3.00 8.39 11.58
CA LEU A 83 -1.63 8.79 11.85
C LEU A 83 -1.56 10.17 12.51
N PRO A 84 -0.50 10.46 13.30
CA PRO A 84 -0.21 11.83 13.69
C PRO A 84 0.06 12.69 12.45
N ALA A 85 -0.14 14.00 12.59
CA ALA A 85 0.19 14.94 11.52
C ALA A 85 1.70 15.08 11.37
N PHE A 86 2.18 15.10 10.12
CA PHE A 86 3.57 15.36 9.77
C PHE A 86 3.68 16.69 9.02
N ALA A 87 4.80 17.42 9.17
CA ALA A 87 4.98 18.74 8.54
C ALA A 87 4.88 18.72 6.99
N ILE A 88 5.19 17.57 6.41
CA ILE A 88 5.14 17.31 4.96
C ILE A 88 3.72 17.05 4.43
N ASP A 89 2.74 16.82 5.31
CA ASP A 89 1.38 16.45 4.90
C ASP A 89 0.68 17.58 4.16
N ARG A 90 0.09 17.25 3.00
CA ARG A 90 -0.87 18.09 2.27
C ARG A 90 -2.15 17.28 2.04
N LEU A 91 -2.65 16.70 3.13
CA LEU A 91 -3.70 15.71 3.10
C LEU A 91 -5.03 16.27 2.60
N GLU A 92 -5.61 15.55 1.65
CA GLU A 92 -6.92 15.82 1.09
C GLU A 92 -7.94 14.80 1.63
N LYS A 93 -9.12 15.29 2.05
CA LYS A 93 -10.19 14.43 2.59
C LYS A 93 -10.62 13.34 1.59
N ARG A 94 -10.58 13.64 0.28
CA ARG A 94 -10.95 12.71 -0.80
C ARG A 94 -9.99 11.53 -0.97
N TRP A 95 -8.83 11.53 -0.31
CA TRP A 95 -7.86 10.43 -0.36
C TRP A 95 -7.57 9.83 1.02
N SER A 96 -8.34 10.22 2.05
CA SER A 96 -7.98 9.95 3.44
C SER A 96 -9.11 9.31 4.23
N GLY A 97 -8.78 8.47 5.20
CA GLY A 97 -9.71 7.73 6.05
C GLY A 97 -10.53 6.67 5.31
N GLY A 98 -11.55 6.13 5.97
CA GLY A 98 -12.40 5.06 5.46
C GLY A 98 -12.78 4.10 6.58
N ASP A 99 -13.99 3.56 6.54
CA ASP A 99 -14.49 2.65 7.57
C ASP A 99 -14.20 1.19 7.20
N LEU A 100 -14.31 0.86 5.91
CA LEU A 100 -13.93 -0.41 5.31
C LEU A 100 -13.08 -0.11 4.07
N MET A 101 -12.07 -0.94 3.81
CA MET A 101 -11.27 -0.90 2.59
C MET A 101 -11.18 -2.29 1.98
N LEU A 102 -11.34 -2.36 0.66
CA LEU A 102 -11.09 -3.54 -0.15
C LEU A 102 -9.90 -3.25 -1.06
N GLN A 103 -8.81 -3.98 -0.86
CA GLN A 103 -7.65 -3.96 -1.75
C GLN A 103 -7.80 -5.11 -2.73
N ILE A 104 -8.04 -4.79 -3.98
CA ILE A 104 -8.28 -5.71 -5.07
C ILE A 104 -7.05 -5.72 -5.95
N CYS A 105 -6.36 -6.85 -6.09
CA CYS A 105 -5.15 -6.96 -6.92
C CYS A 105 -5.28 -8.11 -7.89
N ALA A 106 -4.92 -7.91 -9.16
CA ALA A 106 -4.82 -8.96 -10.18
C ALA A 106 -3.78 -8.57 -11.23
N ASP A 107 -3.39 -9.53 -12.06
CA ASP A 107 -2.45 -9.34 -13.16
C ASP A 107 -3.11 -8.77 -14.43
N ASP A 108 -4.45 -8.71 -14.46
CA ASP A 108 -5.25 -8.15 -15.55
C ASP A 108 -6.15 -7.00 -15.03
N PRO A 109 -6.14 -5.82 -15.70
CA PRO A 109 -6.92 -4.67 -15.24
C PRO A 109 -8.43 -4.83 -15.44
N LEU A 110 -8.88 -5.64 -16.40
CA LEU A 110 -10.30 -5.90 -16.61
C LEU A 110 -10.86 -6.79 -15.50
N THR A 111 -10.09 -7.79 -15.05
CA THR A 111 -10.42 -8.60 -13.85
C THR A 111 -10.53 -7.72 -12.61
N VAL A 112 -9.61 -6.77 -12.40
CA VAL A 112 -9.72 -5.80 -11.28
C VAL A 112 -10.97 -4.94 -11.40
N ALA A 113 -11.27 -4.42 -12.59
CA ALA A 113 -12.44 -3.57 -12.82
C ALA A 113 -13.76 -4.33 -12.58
N HIS A 114 -13.86 -5.58 -13.01
CA HIS A 114 -15.01 -6.45 -12.78
C HIS A 114 -15.22 -6.74 -11.29
N ALA A 115 -14.17 -7.17 -10.59
CA ALA A 115 -14.23 -7.44 -9.15
C ALA A 115 -14.60 -6.18 -8.35
N GLN A 116 -14.00 -5.03 -8.68
CA GLN A 116 -14.36 -3.75 -8.08
C GLN A 116 -15.85 -3.42 -8.26
N ARG A 117 -16.38 -3.60 -9.47
CA ARG A 117 -17.78 -3.32 -9.79
C ARG A 117 -18.74 -4.22 -8.98
N MET A 118 -18.43 -5.51 -8.86
CA MET A 118 -19.23 -6.45 -8.08
C MET A 118 -19.23 -6.07 -6.59
N LEU A 119 -18.05 -5.85 -6.01
CA LEU A 119 -17.93 -5.53 -4.60
C LEU A 119 -18.55 -4.17 -4.24
N ILE A 120 -18.47 -3.17 -5.13
CA ILE A 120 -19.17 -1.88 -4.95
C ILE A 120 -20.70 -2.06 -5.04
N LYS A 121 -21.18 -2.87 -5.97
CA LYS A 121 -22.61 -3.16 -6.13
C LYS A 121 -23.17 -3.77 -4.84
N ASP A 122 -22.47 -4.75 -4.28
CA ASP A 122 -22.94 -5.53 -3.14
C ASP A 122 -22.71 -4.81 -1.80
N ALA A 123 -21.74 -3.90 -1.72
CA ALA A 123 -21.59 -2.99 -0.60
C ALA A 123 -22.62 -1.83 -0.57
N ARG A 124 -23.22 -1.49 -1.71
CA ARG A 124 -24.09 -0.30 -1.89
C ARG A 124 -25.24 -0.16 -0.88
N PRO A 125 -25.92 -1.24 -0.45
CA PRO A 125 -26.99 -1.13 0.56
C PRO A 125 -26.47 -0.73 1.95
N PHE A 126 -25.17 -0.87 2.20
CA PHE A 126 -24.57 -0.80 3.54
C PHE A 126 -23.58 0.36 3.69
N ALA A 127 -23.01 0.83 2.58
CA ALA A 127 -21.93 1.81 2.57
C ALA A 127 -21.87 2.57 1.24
N ALA A 128 -21.29 3.77 1.28
CA ALA A 128 -20.97 4.57 0.11
C ALA A 128 -19.47 4.52 -0.19
N VAL A 129 -19.10 4.52 -1.47
CA VAL A 129 -17.69 4.64 -1.87
C VAL A 129 -17.17 6.00 -1.41
N ARG A 130 -16.09 5.97 -0.64
CA ARG A 130 -15.40 7.16 -0.14
C ARG A 130 -14.33 7.62 -1.12
N TRP A 131 -13.53 6.67 -1.60
CA TRP A 131 -12.50 6.89 -2.63
C TRP A 131 -12.10 5.58 -3.27
N VAL A 132 -11.58 5.68 -4.50
CA VAL A 132 -10.95 4.58 -5.24
C VAL A 132 -9.58 5.05 -5.67
N GLN A 133 -8.54 4.28 -5.34
CA GLN A 133 -7.17 4.54 -5.78
C GLN A 133 -6.70 3.36 -6.63
N GLN A 134 -6.59 3.59 -7.94
CA GLN A 134 -6.10 2.62 -8.89
C GLN A 134 -4.60 2.78 -9.07
N GLY A 135 -3.89 1.66 -9.15
CA GLY A 135 -2.46 1.66 -9.35
C GLY A 135 -1.99 0.47 -10.19
N PHE A 136 -0.76 0.59 -10.65
CA PHE A 136 -0.13 -0.37 -11.54
C PHE A 136 1.34 -0.62 -11.18
N ARG A 137 1.84 -1.72 -11.69
CA ARG A 137 3.21 -2.23 -11.65
C ARG A 137 3.58 -2.71 -13.05
N ARG A 138 4.75 -3.31 -13.22
CA ARG A 138 5.08 -3.96 -14.49
C ARG A 138 4.11 -5.12 -14.75
N SER A 139 3.67 -5.23 -16.00
CA SER A 139 2.85 -6.35 -16.47
C SER A 139 3.60 -7.69 -16.32
N PRO A 140 2.88 -8.80 -16.12
CA PRO A 140 3.51 -10.11 -15.99
C PRO A 140 4.34 -10.47 -17.22
N GLY A 141 5.49 -11.12 -17.01
CA GLY A 141 6.37 -11.59 -18.08
C GLY A 141 7.32 -10.55 -18.69
N LEU A 142 7.22 -9.27 -18.32
CA LEU A 142 8.19 -8.24 -18.76
C LEU A 142 9.54 -8.34 -18.06
N GLU A 143 9.54 -8.77 -16.80
CA GLU A 143 10.74 -8.96 -15.99
C GLU A 143 10.70 -10.36 -15.37
N ALA A 144 11.88 -10.91 -15.07
CA ALA A 144 11.96 -12.18 -14.36
C ALA A 144 11.31 -12.05 -12.97
N PRO A 145 10.61 -13.09 -12.47
CA PRO A 145 10.00 -13.07 -11.14
C PRO A 145 11.01 -12.68 -10.06
N GLY A 146 10.55 -11.90 -9.08
CA GLY A 146 11.38 -11.47 -7.96
C GLY A 146 12.38 -10.34 -8.26
N ARG A 147 12.43 -9.79 -9.47
CA ARG A 147 13.20 -8.56 -9.74
C ARG A 147 12.53 -7.36 -9.08
N THR A 148 13.35 -6.48 -8.51
CA THR A 148 12.87 -5.19 -7.99
C THR A 148 12.40 -4.32 -9.14
N GLN A 149 11.17 -3.80 -9.03
CA GLN A 149 10.57 -2.99 -10.07
C GLN A 149 10.84 -1.50 -9.86
N ARG A 150 10.63 -0.70 -10.91
CA ARG A 150 10.79 0.76 -10.86
C ARG A 150 9.50 1.50 -10.50
N ASN A 151 9.64 2.61 -9.78
CA ASN A 151 8.56 3.56 -9.54
C ASN A 151 8.50 4.68 -10.59
N VAL A 152 7.51 5.59 -10.50
CA VAL A 152 7.34 6.72 -11.45
C VAL A 152 8.49 7.73 -11.45
N LEU A 153 9.32 7.77 -10.40
CA LEU A 153 10.54 8.58 -10.36
C LEU A 153 11.75 7.87 -10.99
N GLY A 154 11.55 6.65 -11.50
CA GLY A 154 12.56 5.82 -12.14
C GLY A 154 13.42 5.00 -11.17
N GLN A 155 13.16 5.05 -9.86
CA GLN A 155 13.97 4.38 -8.83
C GLN A 155 13.59 2.89 -8.72
N LEU A 156 14.57 2.01 -8.46
CA LEU A 156 14.28 0.64 -8.03
C LEU A 156 13.67 0.67 -6.61
N ASP A 157 12.48 0.10 -6.45
CA ASP A 157 11.68 0.22 -5.23
C ASP A 157 11.23 -1.15 -4.70
N GLY A 158 11.84 -1.57 -3.58
CA GLY A 158 11.52 -2.84 -2.90
C GLY A 158 12.72 -3.60 -2.36
N THR A 159 13.94 -3.18 -2.69
CA THR A 159 15.22 -3.85 -2.38
C THR A 159 15.33 -4.34 -0.94
N ALA A 160 15.11 -3.46 0.04
CA ALA A 160 15.31 -3.74 1.47
C ALA A 160 14.03 -4.17 2.22
N ASN A 161 13.01 -4.68 1.53
CA ASN A 161 11.83 -5.26 2.20
C ASN A 161 12.21 -6.50 3.03
N PRO A 162 11.49 -6.77 4.14
CA PRO A 162 11.66 -8.02 4.89
C PRO A 162 11.33 -9.22 4.02
N ARG A 163 12.11 -10.30 4.15
CA ARG A 163 11.95 -11.57 3.40
C ARG A 163 12.10 -12.77 4.33
N GLY A 164 11.54 -13.91 3.95
CA GLY A 164 11.61 -15.14 4.74
C GLY A 164 11.12 -14.93 6.17
N ALA A 165 11.84 -15.44 7.16
CA ALA A 165 11.47 -15.35 8.57
C ALA A 165 11.33 -13.91 9.11
N GLU A 166 12.04 -12.92 8.55
CA GLU A 166 11.88 -11.53 8.96
C GLU A 166 10.46 -11.03 8.69
N LEU A 167 9.88 -11.44 7.56
CA LEU A 167 8.53 -11.08 7.16
C LEU A 167 7.52 -11.49 8.23
N ASP A 168 7.65 -12.71 8.74
CA ASP A 168 6.73 -13.26 9.74
C ASP A 168 6.78 -12.45 11.03
N THR A 169 7.99 -12.07 11.47
CA THR A 169 8.17 -11.27 12.68
C THR A 169 7.69 -9.81 12.54
N ALA A 170 7.87 -9.23 11.35
CA ALA A 170 7.59 -7.82 11.09
C ALA A 170 6.12 -7.54 10.75
N VAL A 171 5.43 -8.47 10.10
CA VAL A 171 4.12 -8.23 9.48
C VAL A 171 2.97 -8.86 10.27
N TRP A 172 3.13 -10.10 10.74
CA TRP A 172 2.00 -10.89 11.23
C TRP A 172 1.90 -10.90 12.76
N ASN A 173 0.70 -10.65 13.26
CA ASN A 173 0.37 -10.97 14.65
C ASN A 173 0.15 -12.48 14.81
N PRO A 174 0.24 -13.02 16.05
CA PRO A 174 0.04 -14.46 16.29
C PRO A 174 -1.29 -15.01 15.80
N ASP A 175 -2.33 -14.17 15.74
CA ASP A 175 -3.66 -14.53 15.24
C ASP A 175 -3.78 -14.49 13.70
N GLY A 176 -2.73 -14.08 12.99
CA GLY A 176 -2.71 -13.91 11.53
C GLY A 176 -3.18 -12.54 11.03
N SER A 177 -3.51 -11.61 11.92
CA SER A 177 -3.84 -10.22 11.57
C SER A 177 -2.60 -9.38 11.25
N THR A 178 -2.81 -8.23 10.61
CA THR A 178 -1.78 -7.18 10.42
C THR A 178 -2.45 -5.81 10.36
N THR A 179 -1.67 -4.74 10.21
CA THR A 179 -2.18 -3.39 9.93
C THR A 179 -1.65 -2.88 8.61
N LEU A 180 -2.45 -2.08 7.92
CA LEU A 180 -2.09 -1.38 6.70
C LEU A 180 -2.07 0.12 6.96
N VAL A 181 -0.97 0.77 6.58
CA VAL A 181 -0.92 2.21 6.35
C VAL A 181 -0.90 2.43 4.84
N LEU A 182 -1.90 3.17 4.33
CA LEU A 182 -2.02 3.54 2.94
C LEU A 182 -1.80 5.04 2.78
N ARG A 183 -0.77 5.44 2.03
CA ARG A 183 -0.48 6.84 1.72
C ARG A 183 -0.51 7.08 0.21
N ARG A 184 -1.32 8.03 -0.23
CA ARG A 184 -1.24 8.57 -1.60
C ARG A 184 -0.15 9.63 -1.60
N ILE A 185 0.95 9.35 -2.28
CA ILE A 185 2.12 10.23 -2.33
C ILE A 185 2.26 10.69 -3.78
N ARG A 186 2.04 11.97 -4.04
CA ARG A 186 2.24 12.57 -5.37
C ARG A 186 3.73 12.79 -5.62
N ALA A 187 4.17 12.45 -6.82
CA ALA A 187 5.49 12.79 -7.31
C ALA A 187 5.42 14.19 -7.94
N GLU A 188 6.31 15.09 -7.52
CA GLU A 188 6.45 16.41 -8.11
C GLU A 188 7.41 16.30 -9.33
N ILE A 189 6.96 15.58 -10.36
CA ILE A 189 7.78 15.12 -11.50
C ILE A 189 8.49 16.27 -12.20
N GLU A 190 7.80 17.39 -12.44
CA GLU A 190 8.40 18.57 -13.09
C GLU A 190 9.62 19.09 -12.34
N LYS A 191 9.59 19.04 -10.99
CA LYS A 191 10.75 19.44 -10.17
C LYS A 191 11.84 18.37 -10.15
N TRP A 192 11.44 17.09 -10.21
CA TRP A 192 12.37 15.97 -10.26
C TRP A 192 13.18 15.96 -11.56
N ASP A 193 12.56 16.32 -12.69
CA ASP A 193 13.21 16.32 -14.00
C ASP A 193 14.29 17.39 -14.14
N LEU A 194 14.28 18.43 -13.31
CA LEU A 194 15.31 19.47 -13.28
C LEU A 194 16.61 19.01 -12.60
N LEU A 195 16.62 17.88 -11.90
CA LEU A 195 17.79 17.40 -11.18
C LEU A 195 18.75 16.63 -12.08
N SER A 196 20.04 16.75 -11.79
CA SER A 196 21.03 15.82 -12.32
C SER A 196 20.81 14.41 -11.75
N THR A 197 21.32 13.39 -12.43
CA THR A 197 21.30 12.01 -11.91
C THR A 197 21.97 11.93 -10.53
N GLY A 198 23.11 12.61 -10.34
CA GLY A 198 23.81 12.61 -9.05
C GLY A 198 22.97 13.20 -7.91
N ASP A 199 22.24 14.29 -8.17
CA ASP A 199 21.36 14.89 -7.15
C ASP A 199 20.18 13.96 -6.79
N LYS A 200 19.61 13.29 -7.79
CA LYS A 200 18.56 12.26 -7.58
C LYS A 200 19.09 11.12 -6.73
N GLU A 201 20.29 10.63 -7.04
CA GLU A 201 20.95 9.53 -6.31
C GLU A 201 21.32 9.94 -4.88
N ASN A 202 21.80 11.16 -4.66
CA ASN A 202 22.08 11.70 -3.32
C ASN A 202 20.82 11.86 -2.46
N ALA A 203 19.71 12.30 -3.05
CA ALA A 203 18.44 12.40 -2.35
C ALA A 203 17.91 11.03 -1.90
N VAL A 204 18.11 9.99 -2.72
CA VAL A 204 17.64 8.63 -2.41
C VAL A 204 18.64 7.89 -1.51
N GLY A 205 19.94 8.03 -1.76
CA GLY A 205 21.02 7.23 -1.17
C GLY A 205 21.34 5.94 -1.95
N ARG A 206 20.82 5.81 -3.18
CA ARG A 206 21.05 4.66 -4.09
C ARG A 206 21.17 5.13 -5.53
N ARG A 207 21.95 4.39 -6.32
CA ARG A 207 22.13 4.61 -7.76
C ARG A 207 20.86 4.29 -8.53
N LEU A 208 20.51 5.12 -9.52
CA LEU A 208 19.28 4.93 -10.27
C LEU A 208 19.38 3.74 -11.24
N ASP A 209 20.56 3.50 -11.82
CA ASP A 209 20.75 2.45 -12.83
C ASP A 209 20.67 1.03 -12.22
N SER A 210 21.42 0.81 -11.15
CA SER A 210 21.75 -0.47 -10.54
C SER A 210 21.03 -0.69 -9.22
N GLY A 211 20.52 0.38 -8.58
CA GLY A 211 19.93 0.32 -7.25
C GLY A 211 20.94 0.14 -6.12
N ALA A 212 22.25 0.09 -6.41
CA ALA A 212 23.28 -0.07 -5.39
C ALA A 212 23.29 1.12 -4.41
N PRO A 213 23.60 0.92 -3.11
CA PRO A 213 23.85 2.06 -2.23
C PRO A 213 25.05 2.86 -2.74
N LEU A 214 25.14 4.14 -2.41
CA LEU A 214 26.28 4.98 -2.82
C LEU A 214 27.63 4.44 -2.30
N SER A 215 27.58 3.70 -1.19
CA SER A 215 28.70 2.96 -0.59
C SER A 215 29.01 1.60 -1.23
N GLY A 216 28.25 1.16 -2.24
CA GLY A 216 28.32 -0.19 -2.79
C GLY A 216 28.27 -0.26 -4.31
N SER A 217 28.18 -1.47 -4.84
CA SER A 217 28.28 -1.78 -6.28
C SER A 217 27.07 -2.52 -6.84
N THR A 218 26.34 -3.28 -6.02
CA THR A 218 25.14 -4.04 -6.46
C THR A 218 23.90 -3.69 -5.65
N GLU A 219 22.72 -3.95 -6.22
CA GLU A 219 21.42 -3.64 -5.60
C GLU A 219 21.33 -4.14 -4.15
N PHE A 220 21.76 -5.36 -3.90
CA PHE A 220 21.60 -6.04 -2.61
C PHE A 220 22.79 -5.85 -1.66
N ASP A 221 23.73 -4.98 -1.99
CA ASP A 221 24.76 -4.58 -1.03
C ASP A 221 24.10 -3.82 0.14
N GLU A 222 24.56 -4.11 1.35
CA GLU A 222 24.16 -3.40 2.55
C GLU A 222 24.78 -1.99 2.54
N PRO A 223 24.00 -0.92 2.79
CA PRO A 223 24.57 0.42 2.88
C PRO A 223 25.56 0.54 4.05
N ASP A 224 26.77 1.00 3.76
CA ASP A 224 27.81 1.26 4.75
C ASP A 224 27.85 2.75 5.09
N PHE A 225 27.44 3.07 6.32
CA PHE A 225 27.37 4.44 6.84
C PHE A 225 28.69 4.92 7.46
N THR A 226 29.74 4.10 7.43
CA THR A 226 31.07 4.45 7.93
C THR A 226 32.02 4.91 6.83
N VAL A 227 31.68 4.65 5.56
CA VAL A 227 32.46 5.07 4.40
C VAL A 227 32.37 6.59 4.21
N LEU A 228 33.54 7.22 4.05
CA LEU A 228 33.67 8.63 3.72
C LEU A 228 34.11 8.79 2.26
N ASP A 229 33.74 9.92 1.66
CA ASP A 229 34.24 10.34 0.34
C ASP A 229 35.65 10.95 0.42
N GLU A 230 36.20 11.35 -0.72
CA GLU A 230 37.54 11.96 -0.81
C GLU A 230 37.66 13.28 -0.02
N ALA A 231 36.53 13.96 0.25
CA ALA A 231 36.46 15.18 1.05
C ALA A 231 36.26 14.90 2.55
N GLY A 232 36.16 13.63 2.96
CA GLY A 232 35.94 13.21 4.34
C GLY A 232 34.49 13.31 4.81
N LEU A 233 33.53 13.48 3.90
CA LEU A 233 32.09 13.51 4.20
C LEU A 233 31.48 12.11 4.11
N PRO A 234 30.42 11.79 4.86
CA PRO A 234 29.75 10.49 4.75
C PRO A 234 29.25 10.23 3.33
N ASN A 235 29.69 9.13 2.72
CA ASN A 235 29.29 8.73 1.36
C ASN A 235 27.78 8.39 1.29
N MET A 236 27.18 8.02 2.42
CA MET A 236 25.73 7.94 2.60
C MET A 236 25.24 9.21 3.30
N PRO A 237 24.63 10.18 2.57
CA PRO A 237 24.23 11.45 3.17
C PRO A 237 23.20 11.25 4.29
N ASP A 238 23.32 12.03 5.36
CA ASP A 238 22.45 11.91 6.53
C ASP A 238 20.99 12.32 6.25
N PHE A 239 20.77 13.09 5.20
CA PHE A 239 19.47 13.53 4.67
C PHE A 239 18.89 12.60 3.59
N SER A 240 19.64 11.61 3.12
CA SER A 240 19.17 10.72 2.07
C SER A 240 18.04 9.80 2.57
N HIS A 241 17.11 9.47 1.68
CA HIS A 241 15.93 8.68 2.02
C HIS A 241 16.31 7.35 2.69
N VAL A 242 17.27 6.61 2.13
CA VAL A 242 17.75 5.33 2.69
C VAL A 242 18.30 5.50 4.10
N THR A 243 19.09 6.56 4.37
CA THR A 243 19.62 6.82 5.71
C THR A 243 18.49 7.11 6.70
N ARG A 244 17.53 7.97 6.33
CA ARG A 244 16.42 8.36 7.21
C ARG A 244 15.41 7.23 7.44
N ALA A 245 15.15 6.43 6.41
CA ALA A 245 14.21 5.30 6.46
C ALA A 245 14.77 4.05 7.14
N ARG A 246 16.09 3.99 7.38
CA ARG A 246 16.78 2.81 7.91
C ARG A 246 16.11 2.27 9.18
N VAL A 247 16.01 0.94 9.23
CA VAL A 247 15.63 0.17 10.40
C VAL A 247 16.58 -1.01 10.52
N THR A 248 17.23 -1.15 11.68
CA THR A 248 18.21 -2.23 11.93
C THR A 248 17.58 -3.44 12.59
N ASP A 249 16.53 -3.27 13.39
CA ASP A 249 15.79 -4.37 14.01
C ASP A 249 14.81 -4.97 12.99
N PRO A 250 14.97 -6.25 12.57
CA PRO A 250 14.06 -6.90 11.64
C PRO A 250 12.60 -6.85 12.07
N ALA A 251 12.31 -6.96 13.38
CA ALA A 251 10.96 -6.92 13.92
C ALA A 251 10.31 -5.53 13.84
N LYS A 252 11.11 -4.48 13.59
CA LYS A 252 10.65 -3.10 13.40
C LYS A 252 10.53 -2.70 11.94
N LYS A 253 10.90 -3.58 10.99
CA LYS A 253 10.71 -3.34 9.56
C LYS A 253 9.23 -3.26 9.21
N ILE A 254 8.92 -2.71 8.04
CA ILE A 254 7.59 -2.73 7.44
C ILE A 254 7.68 -3.42 6.09
N LEU A 255 6.64 -4.14 5.69
CA LEU A 255 6.52 -4.63 4.32
C LEU A 255 5.96 -3.52 3.45
N ARG A 256 6.76 -2.99 2.51
CA ARG A 256 6.28 -2.02 1.51
C ARG A 256 5.80 -2.77 0.27
N ARG A 257 4.54 -2.61 -0.08
CA ARG A 257 3.92 -3.25 -1.26
C ARG A 257 3.22 -2.21 -2.16
N PRO A 258 3.97 -1.21 -2.66
CA PRO A 258 3.38 -0.08 -3.34
C PRO A 258 2.89 -0.42 -4.75
N TYR A 259 2.07 0.49 -5.27
CA TYR A 259 1.69 0.58 -6.68
C TYR A 259 1.95 2.00 -7.19
N ASN A 260 2.42 2.13 -8.41
CA ASN A 260 2.45 3.42 -9.09
C ASN A 260 1.02 3.87 -9.40
N TYR A 261 0.77 5.16 -9.49
CA TYR A 261 -0.45 5.67 -10.10
C TYR A 261 -0.13 6.77 -11.10
N ASP A 262 -1.00 6.89 -12.10
CA ASP A 262 -0.99 7.95 -13.09
C ASP A 262 -2.46 8.36 -13.31
N GLY A 263 -2.83 9.47 -12.70
CA GLY A 263 -4.16 10.05 -12.71
C GLY A 263 -4.35 11.00 -13.90
N VAL A 264 -5.46 11.72 -13.89
CA VAL A 264 -5.73 12.72 -14.94
C VAL A 264 -4.91 13.97 -14.64
N PRO A 265 -4.05 14.43 -15.56
CA PRO A 265 -3.36 15.71 -15.42
C PRO A 265 -4.35 16.86 -15.28
N ASP A 266 -3.94 17.94 -14.63
CA ASP A 266 -4.80 19.12 -14.56
C ASP A 266 -4.86 19.89 -15.90
N ALA A 267 -5.71 20.91 -15.98
CA ALA A 267 -5.90 21.70 -17.20
C ALA A 267 -4.64 22.47 -17.66
N LEU A 268 -3.62 22.61 -16.80
CA LEU A 268 -2.33 23.21 -17.14
C LEU A 268 -1.29 22.16 -17.57
N GLY A 269 -1.66 20.88 -17.59
CA GLY A 269 -0.81 19.76 -17.98
C GLY A 269 0.05 19.21 -16.83
N ARG A 270 -0.17 19.64 -15.58
CA ARG A 270 0.62 19.13 -14.46
C ARG A 270 0.19 17.69 -14.14
N PRO A 271 1.13 16.73 -14.06
CA PRO A 271 0.79 15.32 -13.87
C PRO A 271 0.24 15.05 -12.47
N ASP A 272 -0.81 14.22 -12.38
CA ASP A 272 -1.25 13.59 -11.13
C ASP A 272 -0.69 12.18 -11.06
N ALA A 273 0.62 12.05 -10.93
CA ALA A 273 1.30 10.77 -10.85
C ALA A 273 2.04 10.61 -9.53
N GLY A 274 2.29 9.37 -9.13
CA GLY A 274 2.98 9.10 -7.86
C GLY A 274 2.92 7.65 -7.42
N LEU A 275 2.91 7.46 -6.11
CA LEU A 275 2.91 6.17 -5.45
C LEU A 275 1.71 6.03 -4.51
N ILE A 276 0.97 4.94 -4.66
CA ILE A 276 0.08 4.41 -3.63
C ILE A 276 0.97 3.56 -2.72
N PHE A 277 1.48 4.18 -1.66
CA PHE A 277 2.36 3.55 -0.70
C PHE A 277 1.54 2.74 0.30
N ALA A 278 1.52 1.42 0.12
CA ALA A 278 0.89 0.47 1.04
C ALA A 278 1.98 -0.19 1.91
N ALA A 279 1.95 0.07 3.22
CA ALA A 279 2.86 -0.54 4.19
C ALA A 279 2.09 -1.42 5.18
N TYR A 280 2.60 -2.64 5.37
CA TYR A 280 2.04 -3.66 6.26
C TYR A 280 2.99 -3.90 7.42
N GLN A 281 2.43 -3.91 8.62
CA GLN A 281 3.16 -4.07 9.87
C GLN A 281 2.25 -4.54 10.99
N ARG A 282 2.81 -5.13 12.04
CA ARG A 282 2.03 -5.55 13.21
C ARG A 282 1.48 -4.37 14.00
N ASP A 283 2.32 -3.36 14.22
CA ASP A 283 2.01 -2.20 15.04
C ASP A 283 2.48 -0.91 14.37
N THR A 284 1.50 -0.06 14.03
CA THR A 284 1.74 1.20 13.31
C THR A 284 2.56 2.18 14.16
N ALA A 285 2.32 2.23 15.48
CA ALA A 285 2.95 3.18 16.39
C ALA A 285 4.45 2.92 16.61
N SER A 286 4.88 1.66 16.65
CA SER A 286 6.28 1.31 16.89
C SER A 286 7.07 0.96 15.63
N GLN A 287 6.40 0.74 14.49
CA GLN A 287 7.07 0.41 13.22
C GLN A 287 6.99 1.56 12.21
N TYR A 288 5.78 1.94 11.77
CA TYR A 288 5.61 2.94 10.71
C TYR A 288 5.86 4.38 11.19
N VAL A 289 5.24 4.78 12.30
CA VAL A 289 5.28 6.17 12.79
C VAL A 289 6.71 6.67 13.04
N PRO A 290 7.62 5.91 13.70
CA PRO A 290 8.97 6.38 13.95
C PRO A 290 9.77 6.56 12.65
N ILE A 291 9.53 5.73 11.63
CA ILE A 291 10.15 5.88 10.30
C ILE A 291 9.65 7.18 9.67
N GLN A 292 8.33 7.35 9.57
CA GLN A 292 7.73 8.53 8.93
C GLN A 292 8.10 9.83 9.63
N GLN A 293 8.26 9.81 10.96
CA GLN A 293 8.73 10.96 11.74
C GLN A 293 10.16 11.36 11.34
N ARG A 294 11.10 10.41 11.27
CA ARG A 294 12.47 10.68 10.83
C ARG A 294 12.54 11.20 9.40
N LEU A 295 11.65 10.71 8.52
CA LEU A 295 11.52 11.20 7.15
C LEU A 295 11.01 12.64 7.12
N ALA A 296 9.93 12.93 7.85
CA ALA A 296 9.34 14.28 7.89
C ALA A 296 10.31 15.34 8.44
N GLU A 297 11.23 14.94 9.32
CA GLU A 297 12.23 15.84 9.92
C GLU A 297 13.32 16.29 8.94
N ARG A 298 13.82 15.41 8.06
CA ARG A 298 15.07 15.69 7.32
C ARG A 298 15.26 14.95 5.99
N ASP A 299 14.30 14.17 5.52
CA ASP A 299 14.45 13.48 4.24
C ASP A 299 14.41 14.49 3.07
N LEU A 300 15.48 14.52 2.28
CA LEU A 300 15.60 15.40 1.12
C LEU A 300 14.58 15.05 0.04
N LEU A 301 14.15 13.78 -0.05
CA LEU A 301 13.18 13.34 -1.05
C LEU A 301 11.84 14.08 -0.93
N ASN A 302 11.49 14.62 0.25
CA ASN A 302 10.29 15.42 0.49
C ASN A 302 10.18 16.69 -0.36
N GLN A 303 11.27 17.13 -1.03
CA GLN A 303 11.20 18.21 -2.02
C GLN A 303 10.45 17.80 -3.30
N TRP A 304 10.39 16.50 -3.58
CA TRP A 304 9.84 15.93 -4.82
C TRP A 304 8.72 14.92 -4.59
N ILE A 305 8.31 14.72 -3.34
CA ILE A 305 7.15 13.91 -3.01
C ILE A 305 6.23 14.65 -2.02
N THR A 306 4.92 14.51 -2.22
CA THR A 306 3.92 15.16 -1.38
C THR A 306 2.85 14.15 -0.94
N PRO A 307 2.73 13.83 0.36
CA PRO A 307 1.63 13.02 0.86
C PRO A 307 0.29 13.79 0.79
N ILE A 308 -0.62 13.33 -0.06
CA ILE A 308 -1.94 13.92 -0.29
C ILE A 308 -3.10 13.04 0.19
N GLY A 309 -2.82 11.79 0.58
CA GLY A 309 -3.80 10.87 1.18
C GLY A 309 -3.19 10.07 2.33
N SER A 310 -4.02 9.72 3.32
CA SER A 310 -3.65 8.83 4.42
C SER A 310 -4.85 8.05 4.96
N ALA A 311 -4.70 6.74 5.10
CA ALA A 311 -5.65 5.90 5.78
C ALA A 311 -4.94 4.76 6.52
N VAL A 312 -5.50 4.32 7.64
CA VAL A 312 -4.99 3.20 8.45
C VAL A 312 -6.11 2.18 8.64
N PHE A 313 -5.79 0.91 8.40
CA PHE A 313 -6.75 -0.19 8.48
C PHE A 313 -6.15 -1.36 9.26
N ALA A 314 -6.95 -1.99 10.12
CA ALA A 314 -6.64 -3.31 10.66
C ALA A 314 -7.07 -4.38 9.65
N ILE A 315 -6.16 -5.27 9.27
CA ILE A 315 -6.47 -6.38 8.37
C ILE A 315 -6.69 -7.63 9.24
N PRO A 316 -7.92 -8.17 9.31
CA PRO A 316 -8.21 -9.37 10.10
C PRO A 316 -7.49 -10.59 9.52
N PRO A 317 -7.40 -11.70 10.27
CA PRO A 317 -6.95 -12.96 9.69
C PRO A 317 -7.89 -13.44 8.58
N GLY A 318 -7.39 -14.38 7.78
CA GLY A 318 -8.22 -15.13 6.82
C GLY A 318 -9.31 -15.94 7.53
N CYS A 319 -10.29 -16.42 6.77
CA CYS A 319 -11.35 -17.29 7.26
C CYS A 319 -11.19 -18.73 6.74
N PRO A 320 -11.62 -19.75 7.50
CA PRO A 320 -11.72 -21.12 7.00
C PRO A 320 -12.85 -21.24 5.97
N GLU A 321 -12.91 -22.40 5.29
CA GLU A 321 -14.05 -22.75 4.44
C GLU A 321 -15.37 -22.70 5.24
N GLY A 322 -16.40 -22.09 4.66
CA GLY A 322 -17.69 -21.86 5.32
C GLY A 322 -17.71 -20.69 6.31
N GLY A 323 -16.54 -20.14 6.68
CA GLY A 323 -16.42 -18.91 7.46
C GLY A 323 -16.44 -17.66 6.58
N TRP A 324 -16.28 -16.49 7.20
CA TRP A 324 -16.24 -15.22 6.49
C TRP A 324 -15.25 -14.21 7.10
N ILE A 325 -14.78 -13.25 6.29
CA ILE A 325 -13.75 -12.31 6.74
C ILE A 325 -14.32 -11.36 7.80
N GLY A 326 -13.67 -11.32 8.97
CA GLY A 326 -14.13 -10.55 10.13
C GLY A 326 -15.08 -11.32 11.04
N GLU A 327 -15.31 -12.61 10.81
CA GLU A 327 -16.17 -13.44 11.65
C GLU A 327 -15.77 -13.39 13.13
N GLN A 328 -14.50 -13.63 13.46
CA GLN A 328 -13.99 -13.63 14.83
C GLN A 328 -14.18 -12.28 15.57
N LEU A 329 -14.32 -11.19 14.83
CA LEU A 329 -14.52 -9.85 15.39
C LEU A 329 -16.00 -9.58 15.70
N LEU A 330 -16.91 -10.14 14.90
CA LEU A 330 -18.30 -9.72 14.84
C LEU A 330 -19.29 -10.79 15.30
N SER A 331 -18.85 -12.05 15.45
CA SER A 331 -19.62 -13.15 16.03
C SER A 331 -19.99 -12.94 17.49
#